data_AF-A0A956REH5-F1
#
_entry.id   AF-A0A956REH5-F1
#
_cell.length_a   1.000
_cell.length_b   1.000
_cell.length_c   1.000
_cell.angle_alpha   90.00
_cell.angle_beta   90.00
_cell.angle_gamma   90.00
#
_symmetry.space_group_name_H-M   'P 1'
#
loop_
_entity.id
_entity.type
_entity.pdbx_description
1 polymer ?
#
loop_
_entity_poly.entity_id
_entity_poly.type
_entity_poly.pdbx_seq_one_letter_code
_entity_poly.pdbx_strand_id
1 'polypeptide(L)'
;MAPRVVRLSSLLSLALASSLTLAGCDAPAPADAPTKAAEPVAEAPAEEPAQTGAPKITADAATFEFGTIRPGQSVEHVFTVRNTGDADLHIERVQKT
;
A
#
# COMPACT_ATOMS: atom_id res chain seq x y z
N MET A 1 -6.35 -19.97 7.55
CA MET A 1 -7.30 -20.37 8.61
C MET A 1 -6.62 -21.38 9.52
N ALA A 2 -6.44 -20.99 10.78
CA ALA A 2 -5.84 -21.62 11.95
C ALA A 2 -4.31 -21.97 11.96
N PRO A 3 -3.57 -21.58 13.04
CA PRO A 3 -2.11 -21.51 13.06
C PRO A 3 -1.46 -22.68 13.81
N ARG A 4 -0.21 -23.04 13.45
CA ARG A 4 0.59 -23.99 14.25
C ARG A 4 1.73 -23.28 14.97
N VAL A 5 1.35 -22.89 16.18
CA VAL A 5 2.12 -22.56 17.37
C VAL A 5 3.57 -23.03 17.34
N VAL A 6 4.48 -22.05 17.37
CA VAL A 6 5.90 -22.20 17.68
C VAL A 6 6.03 -22.71 19.12
N ARG A 7 6.59 -23.91 19.31
CA ARG A 7 7.08 -24.36 20.62
C ARG A 7 8.59 -24.29 20.64
N LEU A 8 9.02 -23.09 21.03
CA LEU A 8 10.26 -22.78 21.69
C LEU A 8 10.53 -23.79 22.82
N SER A 9 11.73 -24.38 22.82
CA SER A 9 12.51 -24.84 24.00
C SER A 9 13.14 -26.21 23.82
N SER A 10 14.40 -26.29 24.22
CA SER A 10 15.17 -27.50 24.56
C SER A 10 16.06 -28.09 23.46
N LEU A 11 17.17 -27.41 23.16
CA LEU A 11 18.41 -28.09 22.78
C LEU A 11 19.55 -27.59 23.68
N LEU A 12 19.73 -28.36 24.74
CA LEU A 12 20.84 -28.36 25.68
C LEU A 12 22.12 -28.81 24.97
N SER A 13 23.17 -27.99 24.94
CA SER A 13 24.55 -28.43 24.68
C SER A 13 25.52 -27.48 25.39
N LEU A 14 26.23 -28.04 26.37
CA LEU A 14 27.13 -27.38 27.30
C LEU A 14 28.57 -27.78 26.95
N ALA A 15 29.47 -26.83 26.72
CA ALA A 15 30.92 -27.05 26.88
C ALA A 15 31.66 -25.72 27.09
N LEU A 16 32.28 -25.60 28.28
CA LEU A 16 33.20 -24.55 28.73
C LEU A 16 34.55 -24.65 28.02
N ALA A 17 35.19 -23.50 27.75
CA ALA A 17 36.59 -23.27 28.12
C ALA A 17 36.94 -21.78 28.04
N SER A 18 37.58 -21.32 29.11
CA SER A 18 38.03 -19.97 29.40
C SER A 18 39.41 -19.72 28.77
N SER A 19 39.63 -18.53 28.22
CA SER A 19 40.99 -17.99 28.03
C SER A 19 40.94 -16.47 28.20
N LEU A 20 41.38 -16.04 29.39
CA LEU A 20 41.55 -14.67 29.84
C LEU A 20 42.97 -14.24 29.49
N THR A 21 43.15 -13.24 28.63
CA THR A 21 44.45 -12.60 28.40
C THR A 21 44.42 -11.16 28.90
N LEU A 22 45.11 -10.90 30.02
CA LEU A 22 45.44 -9.57 30.53
C LEU A 22 46.90 -9.23 30.21
N ALA A 23 47.11 -8.21 29.37
CA ALA A 23 48.29 -7.34 29.30
C ALA A 23 47.78 -6.07 28.57
N GLY A 24 47.83 -4.83 29.06
CA GLY A 24 48.83 -4.17 29.88
C GLY A 24 49.34 -2.94 29.10
N CYS A 25 48.64 -1.81 29.26
CA CYS A 25 48.94 -0.39 28.95
C CYS A 25 49.91 0.02 27.82
N ASP A 26 49.45 0.87 26.89
CA ASP A 26 49.87 2.27 26.74
C ASP A 26 48.88 3.01 25.80
N ALA A 27 48.44 4.21 26.17
CA ALA A 27 47.53 5.03 25.37
C ALA A 27 48.35 5.96 24.44
N PRO A 28 47.88 6.22 23.23
CA PRO A 28 47.44 7.59 22.99
C PRO A 28 46.17 7.68 22.13
N ALA A 29 45.28 8.61 22.50
CA ALA A 29 44.28 9.18 21.61
C ALA A 29 44.97 10.02 20.51
N PRO A 30 44.48 9.97 19.27
CA PRO A 30 43.62 11.04 18.76
C PRO A 30 42.36 10.45 18.08
N ALA A 31 41.16 10.92 18.43
CA ALA A 31 40.51 12.04 17.75
C ALA A 31 40.36 11.81 16.24
N ASP A 32 39.31 11.07 15.85
CA ASP A 32 38.52 11.34 14.64
C ASP A 32 37.17 10.61 14.78
N ALA A 33 36.23 11.28 15.43
CA ALA A 33 34.82 11.14 15.08
C ALA A 33 34.50 12.35 14.20
N PRO A 34 33.90 12.12 13.04
CA PRO A 34 32.53 12.58 12.91
C PRO A 34 31.65 11.47 12.32
N THR A 35 30.51 11.19 12.97
CA THR A 35 29.19 11.66 12.50
C THR A 35 28.65 10.69 11.43
N LYS A 36 27.60 9.92 11.73
CA LYS A 36 26.18 10.32 11.77
C LYS A 36 25.46 9.69 10.59
N ALA A 37 24.56 8.78 10.94
CA ALA A 37 23.26 8.49 10.36
C ALA A 37 23.06 8.73 8.85
N ALA A 38 22.68 7.66 8.15
CA ALA A 38 21.74 7.75 7.02
C ALA A 38 21.07 6.39 6.73
N GLU A 39 20.14 5.98 7.60
CA GLU A 39 18.83 5.48 7.16
C GLU A 39 17.83 6.51 7.72
N PRO A 40 16.69 6.86 7.07
CA PRO A 40 16.10 6.41 5.81
C PRO A 40 15.88 7.59 4.82
N VAL A 41 15.89 7.35 3.50
CA VAL A 41 15.26 8.31 2.58
C VAL A 41 13.84 7.83 2.37
N ALA A 42 12.94 8.36 3.21
CA ALA A 42 11.53 8.41 2.90
C ALA A 42 11.38 9.16 1.58
N GLU A 43 10.99 8.44 0.53
CA GLU A 43 10.52 9.01 -0.70
C GLU A 43 9.28 9.85 -0.35
N ALA A 44 9.41 11.17 -0.48
CA ALA A 44 8.29 12.08 -0.33
C ALA A 44 7.20 11.64 -1.31
N PRO A 45 5.91 11.55 -0.91
CA PRO A 45 4.84 11.30 -1.86
C PRO A 45 4.94 12.36 -2.96
N ALA A 46 5.08 11.93 -4.21
CA ALA A 46 4.95 12.83 -5.34
C ALA A 46 3.58 13.51 -5.20
N GLU A 47 3.57 14.84 -5.01
CA GLU A 47 2.35 15.62 -5.13
C GLU A 47 1.85 15.45 -6.57
N GLU A 48 0.78 14.67 -6.74
CA GLU A 48 0.05 14.63 -8.00
C GLU A 48 -0.38 16.07 -8.33
N PRO A 49 -0.17 16.53 -9.58
CA PRO A 49 -0.53 17.89 -9.97
C PRO A 49 -2.00 18.13 -9.68
N ALA A 50 -2.29 19.18 -8.92
CA ALA A 50 -3.65 19.56 -8.55
C ALA A 50 -4.47 19.80 -9.82
N GLN A 51 -5.38 18.88 -10.13
CA GLN A 51 -6.31 19.02 -11.25
C GLN A 51 -7.21 20.22 -10.99
N THR A 52 -6.99 21.31 -11.72
CA THR A 52 -7.70 22.60 -11.53
C THR A 52 -9.04 22.63 -12.32
N GLY A 53 -9.37 21.54 -13.02
CA GLY A 53 -10.59 21.39 -13.78
C GLY A 53 -11.82 20.97 -12.96
N ALA A 54 -12.95 20.84 -13.65
CA ALA A 54 -14.16 20.21 -13.11
C ALA A 54 -14.46 18.91 -13.87
N PRO A 55 -14.94 17.85 -13.21
CA PRO A 55 -15.35 16.64 -13.91
C PRO A 55 -16.62 16.90 -14.73
N LYS A 56 -16.75 16.24 -15.89
CA LYS A 56 -17.92 16.37 -16.75
C LYS A 56 -18.38 15.00 -17.23
N ILE A 57 -19.50 14.54 -16.70
CA ILE A 57 -20.10 13.26 -17.05
C ILE A 57 -20.90 13.35 -18.36
N THR A 58 -20.71 12.37 -19.24
CA THR A 58 -21.47 12.21 -20.49
C THR A 58 -21.75 10.72 -20.73
N ALA A 59 -22.88 10.41 -21.37
CA ALA A 59 -23.27 9.05 -21.74
C ALA A 59 -23.97 9.08 -23.11
N ASP A 60 -23.86 7.98 -23.87
CA ASP A 60 -24.47 7.88 -25.21
C ASP A 60 -26.00 7.90 -25.16
N ALA A 61 -26.56 7.26 -24.13
CA ALA A 61 -27.98 7.26 -23.84
C ALA A 61 -28.20 7.45 -22.32
N ALA A 62 -29.10 8.37 -21.97
CA ALA A 62 -29.46 8.62 -20.57
C ALA A 62 -30.51 7.62 -20.04
N THR A 63 -31.25 6.98 -20.94
CA THR A 63 -32.37 6.10 -20.62
C THR A 63 -32.34 4.87 -21.52
N PHE A 64 -32.67 3.72 -20.95
CA PHE A 64 -32.89 2.48 -21.69
C PHE A 64 -34.22 1.85 -21.26
N GLU A 65 -35.07 1.58 -22.24
CA GLU A 65 -36.37 0.95 -22.03
C GLU A 65 -36.26 -0.56 -22.28
N PHE A 66 -36.40 -1.35 -21.22
CA PHE A 66 -36.34 -2.80 -21.31
C PHE A 66 -37.53 -3.42 -22.05
N GLY A 67 -38.65 -2.68 -22.18
CA GLY A 67 -39.86 -3.15 -22.84
C GLY A 67 -40.50 -4.36 -22.17
N THR A 68 -41.17 -5.21 -22.96
CA THR A 68 -41.87 -6.40 -22.45
C THR A 68 -40.89 -7.57 -22.27
N ILE A 69 -40.47 -7.82 -21.03
CA ILE A 69 -39.67 -9.00 -20.66
C ILE A 69 -40.60 -10.16 -20.29
N ARG A 70 -40.38 -11.33 -20.88
CA ARG A 70 -41.13 -12.55 -20.51
C ARG A 70 -40.62 -13.15 -19.20
N PRO A 71 -41.45 -13.86 -18.43
CA PRO A 71 -41.01 -14.54 -17.22
C PRO A 71 -39.82 -15.47 -17.49
N GLY A 72 -38.79 -15.39 -16.65
CA GLY A 72 -37.57 -16.19 -16.77
C GLY A 72 -36.55 -15.68 -17.79
N GLN A 73 -36.81 -14.57 -18.47
CA GLN A 73 -35.81 -13.89 -19.30
C GLN A 73 -35.03 -12.88 -18.47
N SER A 74 -33.71 -12.85 -18.64
CA SER A 74 -32.84 -11.79 -18.14
C SER A 74 -32.35 -10.98 -19.32
N VAL A 75 -32.51 -9.66 -19.23
CA VAL A 75 -32.00 -8.71 -20.23
C VAL A 75 -31.01 -7.81 -19.52
N GLU A 76 -29.81 -7.72 -20.08
CA GLU A 76 -28.74 -6.87 -19.58
C GLU A 76 -28.52 -5.69 -20.52
N HIS A 77 -28.31 -4.52 -19.95
CA HIS A 77 -27.93 -3.33 -20.70
C HIS A 77 -26.77 -2.63 -19.99
N VAL A 78 -25.76 -2.25 -20.78
CA VAL A 78 -24.55 -1.60 -20.28
C VAL A 78 -24.59 -0.13 -20.69
N PHE A 79 -24.52 0.76 -19.71
CA PHE A 79 -24.34 2.19 -19.94
C PHE A 79 -22.85 2.52 -19.97
N THR A 80 -22.39 3.09 -21.09
CA THR A 80 -21.04 3.64 -21.20
C THR A 80 -21.07 5.09 -20.73
N VAL A 81 -20.27 5.38 -19.70
CA VAL A 81 -20.12 6.72 -19.13
C VAL A 81 -18.70 7.21 -19.39
N ARG A 82 -18.57 8.46 -19.84
CA ARG A 82 -17.30 9.10 -20.12
C ARG A 82 -17.15 10.40 -19.33
N ASN A 83 -16.00 10.55 -18.67
CA ASN A 83 -15.53 11.84 -18.16
C ASN A 83 -14.91 12.63 -19.31
N THR A 84 -15.47 13.80 -19.60
CA THR A 84 -15.01 14.75 -20.63
C THR A 84 -14.53 16.06 -20.02
N GLY A 85 -14.39 16.11 -18.70
CA GLY A 85 -13.89 17.26 -17.96
C GLY A 85 -12.38 17.16 -17.71
N ASP A 86 -11.86 18.20 -17.08
CA ASP A 86 -10.42 18.38 -16.83
C ASP A 86 -10.04 18.03 -15.37
N ALA A 87 -10.92 17.29 -14.68
CA ALA A 87 -10.66 16.73 -13.36
C ALA A 87 -11.28 15.35 -13.18
N ASP A 88 -10.83 14.61 -12.16
CA ASP A 88 -11.26 13.26 -11.83
C ASP A 88 -12.76 13.18 -11.52
N LEU A 89 -13.42 12.20 -12.13
CA LEU A 89 -14.82 11.90 -11.91
C LEU A 89 -14.95 10.73 -10.91
N HIS A 90 -15.39 11.04 -9.70
CA HIS A 90 -15.71 10.04 -8.68
C HIS A 90 -17.20 9.67 -8.73
N ILE A 91 -17.49 8.38 -8.92
CA ILE A 91 -18.87 7.85 -8.86
C ILE A 91 -19.10 7.26 -7.47
N GLU A 92 -19.87 7.96 -6.63
CA GLU A 92 -20.10 7.52 -5.25
C GLU A 92 -21.21 6.48 -5.11
N ARG A 93 -22.21 6.52 -5.98
CA ARG A 93 -23.43 5.73 -5.81
C ARG A 93 -24.11 5.46 -7.15
N VAL A 94 -24.62 4.24 -7.28
CA VAL A 94 -25.55 3.83 -8.34
C VAL A 94 -26.86 3.42 -7.67
N GLN A 95 -27.99 3.87 -8.20
CA GLN A 95 -29.32 3.58 -7.66
C GLN A 95 -30.24 3.12 -8.78
N LYS A 96 -31.14 2.19 -8.45
CA LYS A 96 -32.26 1.81 -9.31
C LYS A 96 -33.44 2.73 -8.97
N THR A 97 -33.94 3.45 -9.96
CA THR A 97 -35.20 4.22 -9.83
C THR A 97 -36.41 3.30 -9.93
#